data_AF-A0A534N8T6-F1
#
_entry.id   AF-A0A534N8T6-F1
#
_cell.length_a   1.000
_cell.length_b   1.000
_cell.length_c   1.000
_cell.angle_alpha   90.00
_cell.angle_beta   90.00
_cell.angle_gamma   90.00
#
_symmetry.space_group_name_H-M   'P 1'
#
loop_
_entity.id
_entity.type
_entity.pdbx_description
1 polymer ?
#
loop_
_entity_poly.entity_id
_entity_poly.type
_entity_poly.pdbx_seq_one_letter_code
_entity_poly.pdbx_strand_id
1 'polypeptide(L)' 'MNVNVTEVAPDIFRISFYEPGHPVNFGCFLIRDEQPAMVETSFRHTFNLVHDAVRRLVDPAKLRYLV' A
#
# COMPACT_ATOMS: atom_id res chain seq x y z
N MET A 1 -7.04 -3.60 12.96
CA MET A 1 -6.10 -2.53 12.57
C MET A 1 -6.72 -1.77 11.42
N ASN A 2 -6.77 -0.43 11.47
CA ASN A 2 -7.43 0.37 10.42
C ASN A 2 -6.41 0.79 9.36
N VAL A 3 -6.73 0.58 8.09
CA VAL A 3 -5.91 1.04 6.96
C VAL A 3 -6.47 2.33 6.41
N ASN A 4 -5.61 3.32 6.28
CA ASN A 4 -5.91 4.52 5.55
C ASN A 4 -5.26 4.47 4.16
N VAL A 5 -6.07 4.68 3.13
CA VAL A 5 -5.61 4.88 1.76
C VAL A 5 -5.88 6.34 1.40
N THR A 6 -4.83 7.09 1.12
CA THR A 6 -4.91 8.50 0.71
C THR A 6 -4.22 8.68 -0.63
N GLU A 7 -4.89 9.28 -1.61
CA GLU A 7 -4.23 9.76 -2.82
C GLU A 7 -3.43 11.04 -2.47
N VAL A 8 -2.12 10.98 -2.63
CA VAL A 8 -1.18 12.06 -2.23
C VAL A 8 -0.68 12.88 -3.41
N ALA A 9 -0.84 12.35 -4.63
CA ALA A 9 -0.60 12.98 -5.91
C ALA A 9 -1.41 12.19 -6.97
N PRO A 10 -1.61 12.71 -8.20
CA PRO A 10 -2.36 12.00 -9.23
C PRO A 10 -1.87 10.57 -9.41
N ASP A 11 -2.76 9.60 -9.18
CA ASP A 11 -2.49 8.16 -9.29
C ASP A 11 -1.38 7.62 -8.36
N ILE A 12 -1.03 8.36 -7.30
CA ILE A 12 -0.11 7.92 -6.25
C ILE A 12 -0.85 7.82 -4.92
N PHE A 13 -0.92 6.61 -4.38
CA PHE A 13 -1.69 6.30 -3.18
C PHE A 13 -0.77 5.89 -2.04
N ARG A 14 -0.87 6.57 -0.91
CA ARG A 14 -0.26 6.14 0.34
C ARG A 14 -1.20 5.20 1.08
N ILE A 15 -0.73 3.99 1.36
CA ILE A 15 -1.41 3.00 2.18
C ILE A 15 -0.72 3.01 3.54
N SER A 16 -1.44 3.35 4.61
CA SER A 16 -0.84 3.51 5.94
C SER A 16 -1.69 2.91 7.05
N PHE A 17 -1.02 2.49 8.11
CA PHE A 17 -1.65 1.93 9.30
C PHE A 17 -0.75 2.06 10.52
N TYR A 18 -1.33 1.87 11.70
CA TYR A 18 -0.64 1.85 12.97
C TYR A 18 -0.67 0.44 13.56
N GLU A 19 0.49 -0.09 13.91
CA GLU A 19 0.57 -1.33 14.69
C GLU A 19 0.06 -1.10 16.12
N PRO A 20 -0.75 -2.01 16.69
CA PRO A 20 -1.25 -1.88 18.06
C PRO A 20 -0.11 -1.67 19.06
N GLY A 21 -0.20 -0.61 19.88
CA GLY A 21 0.81 -0.29 20.89
C GLY A 21 2.02 0.49 20.39
N HIS A 22 2.07 0.88 19.11
CA HIS A 22 3.15 1.68 18.55
C HIS A 22 2.70 3.11 18.19
N PRO A 23 3.47 4.15 18.56
CA PRO A 23 3.12 5.54 18.26
C PRO A 23 3.53 5.99 16.84
N VAL A 24 4.00 5.07 16.01
CA VAL A 24 4.47 5.33 14.64
C VAL A 24 3.56 4.64 13.63
N ASN A 25 3.32 5.30 12.49
CA ASN A 25 2.64 4.66 11.36
C ASN A 25 3.66 4.02 10.42
N PHE A 26 3.19 3.01 9.70
CA PHE A 26 3.85 2.45 8.54
C PHE A 26 3.13 2.93 7.29
N GLY A 27 3.90 3.18 6.23
CA GLY A 27 3.37 3.66 4.96
C GLY A 27 4.02 2.95 3.79
N CYS A 28 3.20 2.45 2.88
CA CYS A 28 3.58 1.96 1.57
C CYS A 28 3.01 2.91 0.51
N PHE A 29 3.56 2.88 -0.70
CA PHE A 29 3.04 3.69 -1.81
C PHE A 29 2.74 2.82 -3.02
N LEU A 30 1.54 2.96 -3.57
CA LEU A 30 1.19 2.45 -4.88
C LEU A 30 1.27 3.58 -5.90
N ILE A 31 2.08 3.39 -6.93
CA ILE A 31 2.12 4.24 -8.12
C ILE A 31 1.33 3.52 -9.21
N ARG A 32 0.14 4.03 -9.54
CA ARG A 32 -0.77 3.43 -10.52
C ARG A 32 -0.56 4.07 -11.89
N ASP A 33 0.46 3.60 -12.58
CA ASP A 33 0.80 4.05 -13.94
C ASP A 33 0.67 2.90 -14.96
N GLU A 34 1.13 3.08 -16.20
CA GLU A 34 1.19 2.04 -17.25
C GLU A 34 1.95 0.78 -16.79
N GLN A 35 2.96 0.97 -15.92
CA GLN A 35 3.70 -0.10 -15.26
C GLN A 35 3.60 0.08 -13.73
N PRO A 36 2.53 -0.43 -13.09
CA PRO A 36 2.27 -0.19 -11.69
C PRO A 36 3.42 -0.64 -10.79
N ALA A 37 3.77 0.20 -9.81
CA ALA A 37 4.86 -0.04 -8.87
C ALA A 37 4.37 0.07 -7.44
N MET A 38 4.85 -0.83 -6.57
CA MET A 38 4.67 -0.74 -5.13
C MET A 38 6.01 -0.40 -4.49
N VAL A 39 6.03 0.65 -3.66
CA VAL A 39 7.18 1.02 -2.83
C VAL A 39 6.88 0.58 -1.41
N GLU A 40 7.71 -0.31 -0.89
CA GLU A 40 7.50 -1.04 0.37
C GLU A 40 6.22 -1.91 0.38
N THR A 41 6.28 -3.10 1.00
CA THR A 41 5.12 -4.00 1.15
C THR A 41 4.76 -4.28 2.61
N SER A 42 5.49 -3.63 3.52
CA SER A 42 5.39 -3.82 4.96
C SER A 42 5.66 -5.26 5.42
N PHE A 43 5.15 -5.62 6.60
CA PHE A 43 5.48 -6.85 7.30
C PHE A 43 4.64 -8.04 6.85
N ARG A 44 5.17 -9.26 7.04
CA ARG A 44 4.47 -10.51 6.70
C ARG A 44 3.09 -10.62 7.36
N HIS A 45 2.95 -10.22 8.62
CA HIS A 45 1.68 -10.34 9.35
C HIS A 45 0.63 -9.31 8.90
N THR A 46 1.04 -8.28 8.16
CA THR A 46 0.15 -7.26 7.62
C THR A 46 -0.14 -7.45 6.12
N PHE A 47 0.38 -8.52 5.51
CA PHE A 47 0.27 -8.79 4.08
C PHE A 47 -1.16 -8.71 3.55
N ASN A 48 -2.11 -9.44 4.16
CA ASN A 48 -3.50 -9.45 3.71
C ASN A 48 -4.12 -8.05 3.74
N LEU A 49 -3.75 -7.27 4.76
CA LEU A 49 -4.27 -5.93 4.99
C LEU A 49 -3.75 -4.93 3.94
N VAL A 50 -2.47 -5.02 3.56
CA VAL A 50 -1.91 -4.21 2.46
C VAL A 50 -2.42 -4.70 1.10
N HIS A 51 -2.45 -6.01 0.88
CA HIS A 51 -2.91 -6.64 -0.36
C HIS A 51 -4.38 -6.27 -0.67
N ASP A 52 -5.27 -6.31 0.32
CA ASP A 52 -6.67 -5.93 0.16
C ASP A 52 -6.84 -4.44 -0.16
N ALA A 53 -5.96 -3.58 0.35
CA ALA A 53 -5.95 -2.16 0.00
C ALA A 53 -5.50 -1.95 -1.45
N VAL A 54 -4.42 -2.61 -1.88
CA VAL A 54 -3.92 -2.53 -3.27
C VAL A 54 -4.95 -3.05 -4.25
N ARG A 55 -5.62 -4.18 -3.96
CA ARG A 55 -6.63 -4.80 -4.83
C ARG A 55 -7.83 -3.90 -5.15
N ARG A 56 -8.10 -2.89 -4.31
CA ARG A 56 -9.15 -1.88 -4.55
C ARG A 56 -8.72 -0.80 -5.55
N LEU A 57 -7.42 -0.64 -5.78
CA LEU A 57 -6.83 0.43 -6.60
C LEU A 57 -6.34 -0.09 -7.95
N VAL A 58 -5.79 -1.30 -7.99
CA VAL A 58 -5.26 -1.97 -9.18
C VAL A 58 -5.37 -3.49 -9.01
N ASP A 59 -5.40 -4.24 -10.11
CA ASP A 59 -5.20 -5.70 -10.08
C ASP A 59 -3.76 -6.00 -9.61
N PRO A 60 -3.54 -6.66 -8.46
CA PRO A 60 -2.20 -6.95 -7.95
C PRO A 60 -1.34 -7.75 -8.92
N ALA A 61 -1.94 -8.56 -9.80
CA ALA A 61 -1.23 -9.31 -10.83
C ALA A 61 -0.60 -8.42 -11.92
N LYS A 62 -0.98 -7.14 -11.98
CA LYS A 62 -0.41 -6.13 -12.89
C LYS A 62 0.76 -5.35 -12.30
N LEU A 63 1.10 -5.56 -11.02
CA LEU A 63 2.28 -4.95 -10.42
C LEU A 63 3.53 -5.41 -11.18
N ARG A 64 4.26 -4.44 -11.74
CA ARG A 64 5.48 -4.68 -12.49
C ARG A 64 6.73 -4.56 -11.62
N TYR A 65 6.69 -3.66 -10.64
CA TYR A 65 7.82 -3.37 -9.76
C TYR A 65 7.42 -3.45 -8.29
N LEU A 66 8.32 -4.01 -7.49
CA LEU A 66 8.33 -3.94 -6.03
C LEU A 66 9.68 -3.31 -5.64
N VAL A 67 9.64 -2.15 -5.01
CA VAL A 67 10.80 -1.33 -4.63
C VAL A 67 10.99 -1.37 -3.12
#